data_AF-A0AAV0W307-F1
#
_entry.id   AF-A0AAV0W307-F1
#
_cell.length_a   1.000
_cell.length_b   1.000
_cell.length_c   1.000
_cell.angle_alpha   90.00
_cell.angle_beta   90.00
_cell.angle_gamma   90.00
#
_symmetry.space_group_name_H-M   'P 1'
#
loop_
_entity.id
_entity.type
_entity.pdbx_description
1 polymer ?
#
loop_
_entity_poly.entity_id
_entity_poly.type
_entity_poly.pdbx_seq_one_letter_code
_entity_poly.pdbx_strand_id
1 'polypeptide(L)'
;MSNSLKRNALVDISCKPSKLIRSELKPPYFESAIHSAVAEVFPNAQIRGCRFHLWQSWWRKIQSLGLTKLYNEVQSETYIKFRSKSVTTKKMGEKEAFIREQMTKLQLKEIDNFELVKSLSFKFLPKQ
;
A
#
# COMPACT_ATOMS: atom_id res chain seq x y z
N MET A 1 20.20 -18.21 3.28
CA MET A 1 19.93 -17.18 4.31
C MET A 1 18.43 -16.96 4.41
N SER A 2 17.81 -17.26 5.55
CA SER A 2 16.35 -17.37 5.65
C SER A 2 15.64 -16.02 5.64
N ASN A 3 14.44 -15.99 5.04
CA ASN A 3 13.50 -14.85 5.01
C ASN A 3 13.02 -14.38 6.40
N SER A 4 13.56 -14.94 7.49
CA SER A 4 13.24 -14.55 8.86
C SER A 4 13.92 -13.24 9.26
N LEU A 5 15.18 -13.04 8.87
CA LEU A 5 15.95 -11.84 9.24
C LEU A 5 15.42 -10.56 8.58
N LYS A 6 14.76 -10.66 7.41
CA LYS A 6 14.17 -9.51 6.72
C LYS A 6 12.87 -9.00 7.35
N ARG A 7 12.22 -9.80 8.20
CA ARG A 7 10.99 -9.40 8.87
C ARG A 7 11.26 -8.64 10.17
N ASN A 8 12.38 -8.90 10.84
CA ASN A 8 12.68 -8.31 12.15
C ASN A 8 12.97 -6.79 12.09
N ALA A 9 13.63 -6.30 11.04
CA ALA A 9 13.90 -4.86 10.89
C ALA A 9 12.63 -4.00 10.66
N LEU A 10 11.57 -4.58 10.08
CA LEU A 10 10.30 -3.89 9.85
C LEU A 10 9.42 -3.84 11.11
N VAL A 11 9.55 -4.81 12.01
CA VAL A 11 8.82 -4.81 13.28
C VAL A 11 9.43 -3.80 14.25
N ASP A 12 10.76 -3.66 14.26
CA ASP A 12 11.47 -2.73 15.16
C ASP A 12 11.16 -1.25 14.89
N ILE A 13 10.91 -0.85 13.64
CA ILE A 13 10.47 0.52 13.31
C ILE A 13 9.00 0.76 13.73
N SER A 14 8.21 -0.31 13.88
CA SER A 14 6.81 -0.26 14.35
C SER A 14 6.65 -0.40 15.86
N CYS A 15 7.74 -0.74 16.57
CA CYS A 15 7.75 -0.86 18.02
C CYS A 15 7.43 0.50 18.62
N LYS A 16 6.18 0.64 19.10
CA LYS A 16 5.77 1.74 19.96
C LYS A 16 6.87 1.94 21.01
N PRO A 17 7.47 3.14 21.12
CA PRO A 17 8.47 3.40 22.14
C PRO A 17 7.92 2.97 23.50
N SER A 18 8.77 2.35 24.31
CA SER A 18 8.41 1.92 25.67
C SER A 18 7.75 3.09 26.41
N LYS A 19 6.83 2.81 27.33
CA LYS A 19 6.10 3.85 28.07
C LYS A 19 7.06 4.87 28.72
N LEU A 20 8.24 4.41 29.13
CA LEU A 20 9.34 5.21 29.70
C LEU A 20 9.92 6.22 28.69
N ILE A 21 10.23 5.79 27.46
CA ILE A 21 10.71 6.70 26.40
C ILE A 21 9.63 7.73 26.06
N ARG A 22 8.35 7.36 26.16
CA ARG A 22 7.23 8.25 25.84
C ARG A 22 6.98 9.34 26.89
N SER A 23 7.35 9.10 28.15
CA SER A 23 7.21 10.07 29.24
C SER A 23 8.40 11.00 29.37
N GLU A 24 9.61 10.53 29.05
CA GLU A 24 10.85 11.29 29.21
C GLU A 24 11.30 12.00 27.93
N LEU A 25 11.08 11.38 26.74
CA LEU A 25 11.34 12.03 25.45
C LEU A 25 10.06 12.65 24.90
N LYS A 26 10.03 13.98 24.82
CA LYS A 26 9.00 14.70 24.07
C LYS A 26 8.98 14.15 22.61
N PRO A 27 7.81 13.79 22.06
CA PRO A 27 7.66 13.24 20.71
C PRO A 27 8.44 13.93 19.58
N PRO A 28 8.60 15.27 19.53
CA PRO A 28 9.35 15.93 18.46
C PRO A 28 10.85 15.56 18.40
N TYR A 29 11.45 15.07 19.50
CA TYR A 29 12.87 14.73 19.52
C TYR A 29 13.20 13.44 18.78
N PHE A 30 12.28 12.47 18.72
CA PHE A 30 12.56 11.17 18.12
C PHE A 30 12.63 11.25 16.59
N GLU A 31 11.66 11.92 15.96
CA GLU A 31 11.64 12.10 14.51
C GLU A 31 12.82 12.96 14.03
N SER A 32 13.10 14.05 14.75
CA SER A 32 14.25 14.90 14.44
C SER A 32 15.58 14.15 14.61
N ALA A 33 15.74 13.34 15.67
CA ALA A 33 16.96 12.56 15.89
C ALA A 33 17.19 11.51 14.79
N ILE A 34 16.13 10.83 14.35
CA ILE A 34 16.23 9.88 13.24
C ILE A 34 16.60 10.61 11.94
N HIS A 35 15.99 11.76 11.65
CA HIS A 35 16.34 12.53 10.46
C HIS A 35 17.80 12.99 10.49
N SER A 36 18.29 13.48 11.63
CA SER A 36 19.69 13.86 11.83
C SER A 36 20.64 12.67 11.63
N ALA A 37 20.36 11.52 12.24
CA ALA A 37 21.20 10.32 12.10
C ALA A 37 21.23 9.79 10.66
N VAL A 38 20.09 9.80 9.95
CA VAL A 38 20.02 9.40 8.55
C VAL A 38 20.80 10.37 7.66
N ALA A 39 20.71 11.68 7.91
CA ALA A 39 21.46 12.69 7.16
C ALA A 39 22.98 12.59 7.38
N GLU A 40 23.41 12.19 8.58
CA GLU A 40 24.83 11.99 8.91
C GLU A 40 25.39 10.73 8.23
N VAL A 41 24.71 9.59 8.38
CA VAL A 41 25.20 8.30 7.87
C VAL A 41 24.98 8.13 6.37
N PHE A 42 23.90 8.72 5.83
CA PHE A 42 23.51 8.61 4.43
C PHE A 42 23.14 9.99 3.85
N PRO A 43 24.13 10.86 3.59
CA PRO A 43 23.87 12.26 3.18
C PRO A 43 23.12 12.40 1.85
N ASN A 44 23.16 11.37 0.99
CA ASN A 44 22.44 11.33 -0.28
C ASN A 44 21.05 10.69 -0.17
N ALA A 45 20.66 10.15 0.99
CA ALA A 45 19.37 9.52 1.18
C ALA A 45 18.26 10.58 1.25
N GLN A 46 17.22 10.40 0.45
CA GLN A 46 16.05 11.25 0.52
C GLN A 46 15.08 10.75 1.59
N ILE A 47 14.95 11.50 2.68
CA ILE A 47 13.97 11.22 3.73
C ILE A 47 12.57 11.56 3.18
N ARG A 48 11.64 10.60 3.25
CA ARG A 48 10.24 10.78 2.84
C ARG A 48 9.31 10.30 3.95
N GLY A 49 8.26 11.09 4.20
CA GLY A 49 7.20 10.69 5.13
C GLY A 49 6.45 9.45 4.65
N CYS A 50 6.11 8.56 5.57
CA CYS A 50 5.33 7.38 5.27
C CYS A 50 3.83 7.72 5.17
N ARG A 51 3.24 7.54 3.97
CA ARG A 51 1.81 7.81 3.73
C ARG A 51 0.89 7.02 4.67
N PHE A 52 1.31 5.82 5.08
CA PHE A 52 0.57 5.00 6.04
C PHE A 52 0.49 5.67 7.42
N HIS A 53 1.62 6.13 7.97
CA HIS A 53 1.65 6.81 9.27
C HIS A 53 0.95 8.18 9.23
N LEU A 54 1.02 8.86 8.09
CA LEU A 54 0.27 10.11 7.86
C LEU A 54 -1.25 9.83 7.92
N TRP A 55 -1.71 8.83 7.17
CA TRP A 55 -3.12 8.41 7.18
C TRP A 55 -3.59 8.02 8.59
N GLN A 56 -2.79 7.24 9.33
CA GLN A 56 -3.13 6.85 10.70
C GLN A 56 -3.24 8.06 11.65
N SER A 57 -2.39 9.06 11.47
CA SER A 57 -2.41 10.28 12.29
C SER A 57 -3.64 11.13 11.97
N TRP A 58 -3.97 11.28 10.69
CA TRP A 58 -5.21 11.92 10.26
C TRP A 58 -6.45 11.17 10.77
N TRP A 59 -6.46 9.84 10.70
CA TRP A 59 -7.58 9.03 11.18
C TRP A 59 -7.87 9.25 12.66
N ARG A 60 -6.83 9.22 13.51
CA ARG A 60 -6.97 9.52 14.95
C ARG A 60 -7.52 10.93 15.19
N LYS A 61 -7.09 11.92 14.39
CA LYS A 61 -7.59 13.28 14.50
C LYS A 61 -9.07 13.37 14.09
N ILE A 62 -9.45 12.76 12.97
CA ILE A 62 -10.84 12.68 12.49
C ILE A 62 -11.75 12.07 13.56
N GLN A 63 -11.30 10.98 14.19
CA GLN A 63 -12.03 10.35 15.30
C GLN A 63 -12.17 11.29 16.51
N SER A 64 -11.08 11.96 16.93
CA SER A 64 -11.12 12.89 18.06
C SER A 64 -12.04 14.09 17.86
N LEU A 65 -12.32 14.44 16.60
CA LEU A 65 -13.22 15.53 16.22
C LEU A 65 -14.67 15.06 16.02
N GLY A 66 -14.96 13.75 16.17
CA GLY A 66 -16.29 13.19 15.90
C GLY A 66 -16.68 13.16 14.42
N LEU A 67 -15.72 13.37 13.50
CA LEU A 67 -15.97 13.51 12.06
C LEU A 67 -16.02 12.16 11.31
N THR A 68 -15.96 11.05 12.03
CA THR A 68 -15.89 9.70 11.45
C THR A 68 -17.03 9.41 10.47
N LYS A 69 -18.27 9.79 10.82
CA LYS A 69 -19.45 9.55 9.97
C LYS A 69 -19.36 10.33 8.64
N LEU A 70 -19.15 11.64 8.74
CA LEU A 70 -19.00 12.53 7.58
C LEU A 70 -17.85 12.09 6.66
N TYR A 71 -16.70 11.72 7.25
CA TYR A 71 -15.55 11.25 6.48
C TYR A 71 -15.88 9.97 5.69
N ASN A 72 -16.58 9.01 6.31
CA ASN A 72 -16.96 7.76 5.64
C ASN A 72 -17.99 7.99 4.53
N GLU A 73 -18.94 8.90 4.73
CA GLU A 73 -19.94 9.28 3.71
C GLU A 73 -19.25 9.90 2.49
N VAL A 74 -18.37 10.88 2.71
CA VAL A 74 -17.59 11.53 1.64
C VAL A 74 -16.69 10.54 0.91
N GLN A 75 -16.02 9.64 1.65
CA GLN A 75 -15.19 8.59 1.04
C GLN A 75 -16.03 7.63 0.18
N SER A 76 -17.20 7.23 0.68
CA SER A 76 -18.10 6.34 -0.05
C SER A 76 -18.63 7.00 -1.32
N GLU A 77 -19.07 8.25 -1.24
CA GLU A 77 -19.49 9.02 -2.41
C GLU A 77 -18.36 9.21 -3.41
N THR A 78 -17.16 9.56 -2.92
CA THR A 78 -15.99 9.77 -3.77
C THR A 78 -15.61 8.48 -4.47
N TYR A 79 -15.54 7.37 -3.75
CA TYR A 79 -15.27 6.03 -4.29
C TYR A 79 -16.33 5.60 -5.32
N ILE A 80 -17.61 5.80 -5.00
CA ILE A 80 -18.73 5.51 -5.92
C ILE A 80 -18.62 6.39 -7.18
N LYS A 81 -18.30 7.68 -7.05
CA LYS A 81 -18.11 8.60 -8.19
C LYS A 81 -16.90 8.24 -9.05
N PHE A 82 -15.79 7.79 -8.44
CA PHE A 82 -14.63 7.28 -9.19
C PHE A 82 -14.96 5.98 -9.93
N ARG A 83 -15.73 5.09 -9.30
CA ARG A 83 -16.20 3.83 -9.90
C ARG A 83 -17.23 4.07 -11.02
N SER A 84 -18.19 4.96 -10.82
CA SER A 84 -19.23 5.26 -11.83
C SER A 84 -18.68 6.03 -13.02
N LYS A 85 -17.58 6.78 -12.84
CA LYS A 85 -16.81 7.39 -13.94
C LYS A 85 -15.88 6.42 -14.67
N SER A 86 -15.80 5.13 -14.28
CA SER A 86 -15.07 4.16 -15.09
C SER A 86 -15.84 3.93 -16.39
N VAL A 87 -15.59 4.79 -17.39
CA VAL A 87 -15.90 4.49 -18.78
C VAL A 87 -15.18 3.18 -19.09
N THR A 88 -15.89 2.20 -19.65
CA THR A 88 -15.28 0.98 -20.16
C THR A 88 -14.31 1.37 -21.27
N THR A 89 -13.06 1.62 -20.91
CA THR A 89 -12.05 2.00 -21.89
C THR A 89 -11.77 0.79 -22.78
N LYS A 90 -11.46 1.01 -24.06
CA LYS A 90 -11.09 -0.05 -25.00
C LYS A 90 -10.03 -1.01 -24.40
N LYS A 91 -9.04 -0.46 -23.69
CA LYS A 91 -7.99 -1.21 -22.96
C LYS A 91 -8.53 -2.12 -21.85
N MET A 92 -9.64 -1.78 -21.21
CA MET A 92 -10.28 -2.62 -20.19
C MET A 92 -11.05 -3.76 -20.83
N GLY A 93 -11.79 -3.49 -21.92
CA GLY A 93 -12.48 -4.54 -22.69
C GLY A 93 -11.53 -5.58 -23.29
N GLU A 94 -10.39 -5.14 -23.83
CA GLU A 94 -9.34 -6.04 -24.34
C GLU A 94 -8.78 -6.96 -23.25
N LYS A 95 -8.58 -6.43 -22.03
CA LYS A 95 -8.13 -7.24 -20.89
C LYS A 95 -9.18 -8.24 -20.45
N GLU A 96 -10.44 -7.84 -20.40
CA GLU A 96 -11.54 -8.75 -20.07
C GLU A 96 -11.70 -9.87 -21.10
N ALA A 97 -11.59 -9.55 -22.40
CA ALA A 97 -11.62 -10.52 -23.48
C ALA A 97 -10.47 -11.53 -23.37
N PHE A 98 -9.25 -11.05 -23.11
CA PHE A 98 -8.08 -11.90 -22.89
C PHE A 98 -8.26 -12.84 -21.69
N ILE A 99 -8.74 -12.31 -20.56
CA ILE A 99 -9.00 -13.13 -19.36
C ILE A 99 -10.03 -14.23 -19.69
N ARG A 100 -11.12 -13.88 -20.39
CA ARG A 100 -12.14 -14.86 -20.79
C ARG A 100 -11.55 -15.96 -21.67
N GLU A 101 -10.71 -15.61 -22.64
CA GLU A 101 -10.04 -16.57 -23.51
C GLU A 101 -9.16 -17.54 -22.70
N GLN A 102 -8.33 -17.03 -21.79
CA GLN A 102 -7.46 -17.88 -20.95
C GLN A 102 -8.28 -18.79 -20.02
N MET A 103 -9.40 -18.31 -19.49
CA MET A 103 -10.31 -19.13 -18.68
C MET A 103 -10.95 -20.26 -19.50
N THR A 104 -11.33 -19.99 -20.77
CA THR A 104 -11.83 -21.03 -21.68
C THR A 104 -10.77 -22.09 -21.97
N LYS A 105 -9.51 -21.69 -22.22
CA LYS A 105 -8.39 -22.63 -22.42
C LYS A 105 -8.16 -23.53 -21.20
N LEU A 106 -8.31 -22.99 -19.99
CA LEU A 106 -8.24 -23.79 -18.76
C LEU A 106 -9.40 -24.79 -18.67
N GLN A 107 -10.63 -24.38 -19.02
CA GLN A 107 -11.79 -25.28 -19.03
C GLN A 107 -11.63 -26.43 -20.04
N LEU A 108 -11.04 -26.14 -21.20
CA LEU A 108 -10.69 -27.13 -22.22
C LEU A 108 -9.45 -27.97 -21.87
N LYS A 109 -8.82 -27.71 -20.71
CA LYS A 109 -7.56 -28.34 -20.25
C LYS A 109 -6.39 -28.17 -21.24
N GLU A 110 -6.44 -27.12 -22.07
CA GLU A 110 -5.35 -26.77 -23.00
C GLU A 110 -4.18 -26.12 -22.27
N ILE A 111 -4.45 -25.48 -21.13
CA ILE A 111 -3.45 -24.89 -20.25
C ILE A 111 -3.68 -25.39 -18.82
N ASP A 112 -2.62 -25.42 -18.03
CA ASP A 112 -2.71 -25.70 -16.60
C ASP A 112 -2.93 -24.41 -15.78
N ASN A 113 -3.22 -24.58 -14.49
CA ASN A 113 -3.40 -23.46 -13.57
C ASN A 113 -2.14 -22.59 -13.45
N PHE A 114 -0.95 -23.16 -13.65
CA PHE A 114 0.31 -22.45 -13.54
C PHE A 114 0.53 -21.50 -14.73
N GLU A 115 0.28 -21.97 -15.94
CA GLU A 115 0.34 -21.20 -17.19
C GLU A 115 -0.75 -20.13 -17.24
N LEU A 116 -1.94 -20.38 -16.68
CA LEU A 116 -2.96 -19.34 -16.50
C LEU A 116 -2.45 -18.21 -15.57
N VAL A 117 -1.92 -18.56 -14.40
CA VAL A 117 -1.42 -17.56 -13.44
C VAL A 117 -0.26 -16.77 -14.05
N LYS A 118 0.62 -17.44 -14.79
CA LYS A 118 1.73 -16.83 -15.51
C LYS A 118 1.23 -15.85 -16.56
N SER A 119 0.25 -16.23 -17.39
CA SER A 119 -0.30 -15.37 -18.46
C SER A 119 -1.09 -14.16 -17.93
N LEU A 120 -1.74 -14.30 -16.77
CA LEU A 120 -2.49 -13.21 -16.12
C LEU A 120 -1.62 -12.31 -15.24
N SER A 121 -0.41 -12.75 -14.88
CA SER A 121 0.46 -11.95 -14.00
C SER A 121 1.11 -10.78 -14.74
N PHE A 122 1.06 -9.60 -14.11
CA PHE A 122 1.53 -8.32 -14.68
C PHE A 122 2.99 -8.32 -15.16
N LYS A 123 3.82 -9.26 -14.67
CA LYS A 123 5.24 -9.39 -15.03
C LYS A 123 5.49 -9.96 -16.44
N PHE A 124 4.50 -10.61 -17.06
CA PHE A 124 4.67 -11.28 -18.35
C PHE A 124 3.73 -10.77 -19.45
N LEU A 125 3.06 -9.63 -19.23
CA LEU A 125 2.30 -8.98 -20.28
C LEU A 125 3.29 -8.47 -21.37
N PRO A 126 2.95 -8.60 -22.68
CA PRO A 126 3.74 -8.01 -23.74
C PRO A 126 3.89 -6.51 -23.49
N LYS A 127 5.11 -5.99 -23.63
CA LYS A 127 5.35 -4.55 -23.52
C LYS A 127 4.58 -3.87 -24.67
N GLN A 128 3.67 -2.96 -24.31
CA GLN A 128 3.01 -2.06 -25.28
C GLN A 128 4.02 -1.08 -25.87
#